data_AF-A0A1V4KNX0-F1
#
_entry.id   AF-A0A1V4KNX0-F1
#
_cell.length_a   1.000
_cell.length_b   1.000
_cell.length_c   1.000
_cell.angle_alpha   90.00
_cell.angle_beta   90.00
_cell.angle_gamma   90.00
#
_symmetry.space_group_name_H-M   'P 1'
#
loop_
_entity.id
_entity.type
_entity.pdbx_description
1 polymer ?
#
loop_
_entity_poly.entity_id
_entity_poly.type
_entity_poly.pdbx_seq_one_letter_code
_entity_poly.pdbx_strand_id
1 'polypeptide(L)'
;MQDGLDLQCETDLRILGCELIQAAGILLRLPQVAMATGQVLFHRFFYSKSFVKHSFEIVAMACINLASKIEEAPRRIRDVINVFHHLRQLRAKRTPSPLILDQNYINTKNQVIKAERRVLKELGFCVHVKHPHKIIVMYLQVLECERNQTLVQTAWVVPDGKS
;
A
#
# COMPACT_ATOMS: atom_id res chain seq x y z
N MET A 1 10.21 15.86 10.37
CA MET A 1 11.59 15.59 10.85
C MET A 1 11.71 15.94 12.34
N GLN A 2 11.20 15.12 13.26
CA GLN A 2 11.23 15.45 14.71
C GLN A 2 11.61 14.30 15.66
N ASP A 3 11.78 13.06 15.18
CA ASP A 3 11.90 11.88 16.06
C ASP A 3 13.26 11.15 15.99
N GLY A 4 14.29 11.73 15.37
CA GLY A 4 15.67 11.23 15.45
C GLY A 4 15.95 9.88 14.77
N LEU A 5 15.08 9.41 13.87
CA LEU A 5 15.35 8.26 13.00
C LEU A 5 16.42 8.61 11.97
N ASP A 6 17.33 7.68 11.72
CA ASP A 6 18.29 7.79 10.64
C ASP A 6 17.59 7.78 9.27
N LEU A 7 18.11 8.58 8.33
CA LEU A 7 17.50 8.78 7.02
C LEU A 7 17.47 7.48 6.20
N GLN A 8 18.48 6.62 6.37
CA GLN A 8 18.53 5.32 5.70
C GLN A 8 17.43 4.40 6.23
N CYS A 9 17.31 4.27 7.55
CA CYS A 9 16.25 3.48 8.17
C CYS A 9 14.85 3.98 7.78
N GLU A 10 14.63 5.30 7.71
CA GLU A 10 13.35 5.84 7.26
C GLU A 10 13.04 5.46 5.81
N THR A 11 14.05 5.52 4.94
CA THR A 11 13.93 5.15 3.53
C THR A 11 13.61 3.66 3.39
N ASP A 12 14.30 2.80 4.13
CA ASP A 12 14.06 1.37 4.16
C ASP A 12 12.63 1.05 4.62
N LEU A 13 12.14 1.72 5.68
CA LEU A 13 10.77 1.56 6.16
C LEU A 13 9.72 2.02 5.14
N ARG A 14 10.01 3.06 4.36
CA ARG A 14 9.14 3.51 3.27
C ARG A 14 9.07 2.47 2.15
N ILE A 15 10.21 1.95 1.72
CA ILE A 15 10.29 0.88 0.72
C ILE A 15 9.52 -0.36 1.21
N LEU A 16 9.79 -0.77 2.45
CA LEU A 16 9.14 -1.90 3.10
C LEU A 16 7.62 -1.77 3.14
N GLY A 17 7.12 -0.58 3.46
CA GLY A 17 5.69 -0.28 3.48
C GLY A 17 5.06 -0.41 2.10
N CYS A 18 5.72 0.09 1.07
CA CYS A 18 5.25 0.01 -0.32
C CYS A 18 5.27 -1.42 -0.85
N GLU A 19 6.29 -2.21 -0.52
CA GLU A 19 6.36 -3.64 -0.83
C GLU A 19 5.19 -4.41 -0.20
N LEU A 20 4.90 -4.13 1.08
CA LEU A 20 3.78 -4.77 1.77
C LEU A 20 2.43 -4.41 1.14
N ILE A 21 2.23 -3.14 0.77
CA ILE A 21 1.00 -2.70 0.09
C ILE A 21 0.87 -3.40 -1.27
N GLN A 22 1.96 -3.50 -2.03
CA GLN A 22 1.96 -4.19 -3.34
C GLN A 22 1.65 -5.68 -3.17
N ALA A 23 2.37 -6.38 -2.29
CA ALA A 23 2.17 -7.80 -2.04
C ALA A 23 0.76 -8.08 -1.51
N ALA A 24 0.26 -7.24 -0.61
CA ALA A 24 -1.10 -7.36 -0.09
C ALA A 24 -2.15 -7.12 -1.19
N GLY A 25 -1.93 -6.13 -2.07
CA GLY A 25 -2.83 -5.84 -3.17
C GLY A 25 -2.93 -6.98 -4.18
N ILE A 26 -1.80 -7.64 -4.48
CA ILE A 26 -1.77 -8.83 -5.33
C ILE A 26 -2.59 -9.97 -4.69
N LEU A 27 -2.36 -10.26 -3.40
CA LEU A 27 -3.09 -11.32 -2.68
C LEU A 27 -4.58 -11.01 -2.54
N LEU A 28 -4.95 -9.74 -2.38
CA LEU A 28 -6.35 -9.28 -2.32
C LEU A 28 -7.00 -9.14 -3.72
N ARG A 29 -6.24 -9.39 -4.80
CA ARG A 29 -6.67 -9.21 -6.19
C ARG A 29 -7.25 -7.80 -6.43
N LEU A 30 -6.55 -6.77 -5.96
CA LEU A 30 -6.90 -5.38 -6.22
C LEU A 30 -6.36 -4.93 -7.59
N PRO A 31 -7.00 -3.96 -8.26
CA PRO A 31 -6.45 -3.38 -9.47
C PRO A 31 -5.14 -2.64 -9.13
N GLN A 32 -4.22 -2.59 -10.10
CA GLN A 32 -2.93 -1.91 -9.94
C GLN A 32 -3.08 -0.43 -9.56
N VAL A 33 -4.13 0.22 -10.04
CA VAL A 33 -4.46 1.61 -9.68
C VAL A 33 -4.71 1.74 -8.18
N ALA A 34 -5.39 0.77 -7.54
CA ALA A 34 -5.62 0.78 -6.09
C ALA A 34 -4.32 0.54 -5.30
N MET A 35 -3.42 -0.31 -5.81
CA MET A 35 -2.11 -0.51 -5.19
C MET A 35 -1.27 0.78 -5.24
N ALA A 36 -1.22 1.43 -6.41
CA ALA A 36 -0.55 2.71 -6.58
C ALA A 36 -1.18 3.81 -5.69
N THR A 37 -2.52 3.88 -5.61
CA THR A 37 -3.23 4.81 -4.70
C THR A 37 -2.80 4.56 -3.26
N GLY A 38 -2.76 3.30 -2.83
CA GLY A 38 -2.32 2.89 -1.49
C GLY A 38 -0.90 3.36 -1.16
N GLN A 39 0.04 3.16 -2.08
CA GLN A 39 1.45 3.59 -1.91
C GLN A 39 1.57 5.12 -1.81
N VAL A 40 0.85 5.86 -2.66
CA VAL A 40 0.85 7.33 -2.61
C VAL A 40 0.26 7.84 -1.29
N LEU A 41 -0.85 7.26 -0.82
CA LEU A 41 -1.44 7.61 0.47
C LEU A 41 -0.48 7.33 1.63
N PHE A 42 0.24 6.21 1.59
CA PHE A 42 1.22 5.82 2.59
C PHE A 42 2.40 6.80 2.64
N HIS A 43 2.98 7.13 1.48
CA HIS A 43 4.06 8.11 1.40
C HIS A 43 3.63 9.50 1.87
N ARG A 44 2.45 9.98 1.46
CA ARG A 44 1.92 11.28 1.89
C ARG A 44 1.71 11.33 3.40
N PHE A 45 1.24 10.24 4.01
CA PHE A 45 1.06 10.17 5.45
C PHE A 45 2.39 10.30 6.21
N PHE A 46 3.39 9.51 5.81
CA PHE A 46 4.70 9.50 6.47
C PHE A 46 5.63 10.65 6.06
N TYR A 47 5.25 11.46 5.07
CA TYR A 47 5.90 12.75 4.84
C TYR A 47 5.68 13.71 6.02
N SER A 48 4.48 13.69 6.59
CA SER A 48 4.08 14.59 7.69
C SER A 48 4.18 13.93 9.07
N LYS A 49 4.10 12.60 9.15
CA LYS A 49 4.12 11.84 10.41
C LYS A 49 5.36 10.97 10.54
N SER A 50 5.77 10.76 11.78
CA SER A 50 6.90 9.90 12.11
C SER A 50 6.51 8.41 12.17
N PHE A 51 7.42 7.58 11.67
CA PHE A 51 7.41 6.11 11.79
C PHE A 51 7.58 5.61 13.23
N VAL A 52 8.16 6.42 14.14
CA VAL A 52 8.33 6.03 15.55
C VAL A 52 6.99 6.02 16.28
N LYS A 53 6.11 6.97 15.97
CA LYS A 53 4.83 7.17 16.66
C LYS A 53 3.68 6.34 16.09
N HIS A 54 3.84 5.79 14.89
CA HIS A 54 2.80 5.07 14.17
C HIS A 54 3.34 3.75 13.62
N SER A 55 2.70 2.64 13.97
CA SER A 55 3.04 1.35 13.37
C SER A 55 2.81 1.40 11.87
N PHE A 56 3.89 1.27 11.09
CA PHE A 56 3.84 1.30 9.63
C PHE A 56 2.94 0.19 9.06
N GLU A 57 2.90 -1.00 9.71
CA GLU A 57 2.01 -2.10 9.30
C GLU A 57 0.52 -1.71 9.41
N ILE A 58 0.14 -1.06 10.52
CA ILE A 58 -1.24 -0.61 10.75
C ILE A 58 -1.62 0.48 9.72
N VAL A 59 -0.70 1.40 9.45
CA VAL A 59 -0.93 2.46 8.45
C VAL A 59 -1.00 1.87 7.04
N ALA A 60 -0.14 0.91 6.68
CA ALA A 60 -0.18 0.22 5.40
C ALA A 60 -1.52 -0.51 5.18
N MET A 61 -2.01 -1.24 6.19
CA MET A 61 -3.36 -1.86 6.18
C MET A 61 -4.47 -0.82 6.00
N ALA A 62 -4.36 0.33 6.67
CA ALA A 62 -5.34 1.41 6.53
C ALA A 62 -5.30 2.04 5.13
N CYS A 63 -4.11 2.27 4.57
CA CYS A 63 -3.92 2.85 3.24
C CYS A 63 -4.48 1.96 2.14
N ILE A 64 -4.25 0.64 2.18
CA ILE A 64 -4.80 -0.28 1.17
C ILE A 64 -6.30 -0.45 1.32
N ASN A 65 -6.83 -0.49 2.55
CA ASN A 65 -8.26 -0.54 2.81
C ASN A 65 -8.95 0.71 2.27
N LEU A 66 -8.36 1.89 2.50
CA LEU A 66 -8.85 3.16 2.00
C LEU A 66 -8.76 3.24 0.47
N ALA A 67 -7.62 2.87 -0.12
CA ALA A 67 -7.41 2.85 -1.56
C ALA A 67 -8.40 1.92 -2.28
N SER A 68 -8.70 0.76 -1.70
CA SER A 68 -9.71 -0.15 -2.25
C SER A 68 -11.10 0.47 -2.30
N LYS A 69 -11.44 1.36 -1.36
CA LYS A 69 -12.71 2.10 -1.37
C LYS A 69 -12.70 3.22 -2.40
N ILE A 70 -11.58 3.95 -2.54
CA ILE A 70 -11.44 5.06 -3.49
C ILE A 70 -11.55 4.59 -4.94
N GLU A 71 -10.96 3.43 -5.25
CA GLU A 71 -10.99 2.85 -6.61
C GLU A 71 -12.20 1.94 -6.84
N GLU A 72 -13.26 2.05 -6.01
CA GLU A 72 -14.51 1.28 -6.15
C GLU A 72 -14.32 -0.24 -6.19
N ALA A 73 -13.26 -0.75 -5.56
CA ALA A 73 -12.93 -2.17 -5.45
C ALA A 73 -12.81 -2.62 -3.98
N PRO A 74 -13.81 -2.34 -3.11
CA PRO A 74 -13.69 -2.53 -1.67
C PRO A 74 -13.42 -4.00 -1.32
N ARG A 75 -12.60 -4.20 -0.27
CA ARG A 75 -12.36 -5.51 0.35
C ARG A 75 -12.79 -5.48 1.80
N ARG A 76 -13.12 -6.65 2.36
CA ARG A 76 -13.45 -6.71 3.78
C ARG A 76 -12.17 -6.47 4.58
N ILE A 77 -12.25 -5.66 5.63
CA ILE A 77 -11.10 -5.39 6.51
C ILE A 77 -10.52 -6.68 7.12
N ARG A 78 -11.35 -7.71 7.30
CA ARG A 78 -10.90 -9.04 7.72
C ARG A 78 -9.91 -9.64 6.72
N ASP A 79 -10.20 -9.55 5.43
CA ASP A 79 -9.35 -10.11 4.38
C ASP A 79 -8.02 -9.36 4.32
N VAL A 80 -8.05 -8.03 4.50
CA VAL A 80 -6.83 -7.20 4.62
C VAL A 80 -5.97 -7.65 5.79
N ILE A 81 -6.56 -7.79 6.99
CA ILE A 81 -5.82 -8.25 8.18
C ILE A 81 -5.27 -9.66 7.97
N ASN A 82 -6.04 -10.55 7.33
CA ASN A 82 -5.62 -11.91 7.02
C ASN A 82 -4.40 -11.95 6.11
N VAL A 83 -4.41 -11.15 5.05
CA VAL A 83 -3.30 -11.05 4.11
C VAL A 83 -2.05 -10.50 4.78
N PHE A 84 -2.17 -9.45 5.61
CA PHE A 84 -1.01 -8.89 6.32
C PHE A 84 -0.44 -9.86 7.35
N HIS A 85 -1.29 -10.60 8.06
CA HIS A 85 -0.82 -11.64 8.97
C HIS A 85 -0.08 -12.75 8.23
N HIS A 86 -0.61 -13.19 7.08
CA HIS A 86 0.05 -14.18 6.24
C HIS A 86 1.41 -13.68 5.73
N LEU A 87 1.49 -12.43 5.22
CA LEU A 87 2.73 -11.81 4.78
C LEU A 87 3.77 -11.72 5.92
N ARG A 88 3.33 -11.38 7.13
CA ARG A 88 4.22 -11.33 8.30
C ARG A 88 4.78 -12.71 8.66
N GLN A 89 3.96 -13.76 8.58
CA GLN A 89 4.42 -15.14 8.83
C GLN A 89 5.42 -15.63 7.77
N LEU A 90 5.17 -15.32 6.49
CA LEU A 90 6.08 -15.63 5.39
C LEU A 90 7.44 -14.99 5.60
N ARG A 91 7.48 -13.70 5.98
CA ARG A 91 8.75 -13.00 6.28
C ARG A 91 9.45 -13.57 7.50
N ALA A 92 8.70 -14.01 8.51
CA ALA A 92 9.24 -14.62 9.73
C ALA A 92 9.67 -16.08 9.54
N LYS A 93 9.57 -16.66 8.33
CA LYS A 93 9.81 -18.09 8.05
C LYS A 93 9.07 -19.04 8.99
N ARG A 94 7.91 -18.63 9.51
CA ARG A 94 7.06 -19.44 10.39
C ARG A 94 6.08 -20.25 9.56
N THR A 95 5.64 -21.39 10.09
CA THR A 95 4.57 -22.18 9.48
C THR A 95 3.30 -21.33 9.39
N PRO A 96 2.60 -21.30 8.24
CA PRO A 96 1.42 -20.49 8.09
C PRO A 96 0.32 -20.99 9.02
N SER A 97 -0.02 -20.21 10.05
CA SER A 97 -1.09 -20.53 11.00
C SER A 97 -2.31 -19.64 10.74
N PRO A 98 -3.53 -20.19 10.81
CA PRO A 98 -4.74 -19.41 10.63
C PRO A 98 -4.83 -18.33 11.71
N LEU A 99 -5.35 -17.16 11.33
CA LEU A 99 -5.64 -16.10 12.28
C LEU A 99 -6.69 -16.57 13.28
N ILE A 100 -6.32 -16.55 14.55
CA ILE A 100 -7.23 -16.78 15.65
C ILE A 100 -8.03 -15.51 15.86
N LEU A 101 -9.36 -15.60 15.83
CA LEU A 101 -10.27 -14.49 16.12
C LEU A 101 -10.31 -14.22 17.64
N ASP A 102 -9.21 -13.69 18.15
CA ASP A 102 -9.05 -13.37 19.56
C ASP A 102 -9.22 -11.85 19.82
N GLN A 103 -9.16 -11.44 21.09
CA GLN A 103 -9.19 -10.04 21.51
C GLN A 103 -8.14 -9.19 20.78
N ASN A 104 -6.98 -9.78 20.47
CA ASN A 104 -5.90 -9.15 19.70
C ASN A 104 -6.32 -8.79 18.26
N TYR A 105 -7.12 -9.63 17.61
CA TYR A 105 -7.67 -9.33 16.28
C TYR A 105 -8.64 -8.14 16.35
N ILE A 106 -9.51 -8.10 17.36
CA ILE A 106 -10.45 -7.00 17.58
C ILE A 106 -9.69 -5.68 17.82
N ASN A 107 -8.64 -5.72 18.64
CA ASN A 107 -7.78 -4.57 18.89
C ASN A 107 -7.09 -4.08 17.62
N THR A 108 -6.52 -5.00 16.83
CA THR A 108 -5.86 -4.67 15.55
C THR A 108 -6.85 -4.05 14.56
N LYS A 109 -8.03 -4.65 14.41
CA LYS A 109 -9.10 -4.10 13.57
C LYS A 109 -9.47 -2.68 13.99
N ASN A 110 -9.63 -2.44 15.28
CA ASN A 110 -9.94 -1.10 15.81
C ASN A 110 -8.80 -0.11 15.56
N GLN A 111 -7.54 -0.53 15.65
CA GLN A 111 -6.38 0.30 15.30
C GLN A 111 -6.35 0.65 13.82
N VAL A 112 -6.63 -0.30 12.92
CA VAL A 112 -6.71 -0.05 11.47
C VAL A 112 -7.82 0.95 11.15
N ILE A 113 -9.01 0.82 11.75
CA ILE A 113 -10.12 1.78 11.55
C ILE A 113 -9.74 3.18 12.06
N LYS A 114 -9.08 3.26 13.22
CA LYS A 114 -8.59 4.55 13.75
C LYS A 114 -7.51 5.16 12.86
N ALA A 115 -6.59 4.34 12.34
CA ALA A 115 -5.54 4.77 11.44
C ALA A 115 -6.11 5.26 10.11
N GLU A 116 -7.11 4.58 9.55
CA GLU A 116 -7.82 5.01 8.33
C GLU A 116 -8.41 6.42 8.49
N ARG A 117 -9.10 6.67 9.61
CA ARG A 117 -9.62 8.02 9.93
C ARG A 117 -8.51 9.05 10.06
N ARG A 118 -7.36 8.67 10.65
CA ARG A 118 -6.20 9.55 10.79
C ARG A 118 -5.59 9.89 9.43
N VAL A 119 -5.41 8.91 8.54
CA VAL A 119 -4.93 9.11 7.17
C VAL A 119 -5.85 10.09 6.43
N LEU A 120 -7.16 9.90 6.51
CA LEU A 120 -8.13 10.83 5.90
C LEU A 120 -8.01 12.26 6.42
N LYS A 121 -7.90 12.42 7.74
CA LYS A 121 -7.76 13.74 8.38
C LYS A 121 -6.47 14.45 7.97
N GLU A 122 -5.36 13.72 7.92
CA GLU A 122 -4.05 14.28 7.55
C GLU A 122 -3.96 14.66 6.07
N LEU A 123 -4.68 13.94 5.21
CA LEU A 123 -4.74 14.25 3.78
C LEU A 123 -5.79 15.32 3.44
N GLY A 124 -6.50 15.87 4.43
CA GLY A 124 -7.56 16.85 4.21
C GLY A 124 -8.69 16.33 3.31
N PHE A 125 -8.94 15.01 3.30
CA PHE A 125 -9.85 14.34 2.36
C PHE A 125 -9.47 14.49 0.87
N CYS A 126 -8.28 15.00 0.55
CA CYS A 126 -7.72 15.02 -0.81
C CYS A 126 -7.16 13.64 -1.19
N VAL A 127 -8.06 12.65 -1.29
CA VAL A 127 -7.73 11.26 -1.58
C VAL A 127 -7.71 10.91 -3.08
N HIS A 128 -8.16 11.84 -3.94
CA HIS A 128 -8.10 11.67 -5.38
C HIS A 128 -6.64 11.71 -5.86
N VAL A 129 -6.10 10.55 -6.20
CA VAL A 129 -4.78 10.43 -6.81
C VAL A 129 -4.96 10.32 -8.32
N LYS A 130 -4.59 11.37 -9.05
CA LYS A 130 -4.44 11.28 -10.50
C LYS A 130 -3.16 10.51 -10.79
N HIS A 131 -3.28 9.21 -10.99
CA HIS A 131 -2.11 8.40 -11.36
C HIS A 131 -1.60 8.77 -12.74
N PRO A 132 -0.29 9.02 -12.91
CA PRO A 132 0.31 9.21 -14.23
C PRO A 132 0.11 7.98 -15.13
N HIS A 133 -0.21 6.81 -14.56
CA HIS A 133 -0.62 5.62 -15.32
C HIS A 133 -1.81 5.86 -16.26
N LYS A 134 -2.78 6.71 -15.89
CA LYS A 134 -3.90 7.03 -16.79
C LYS A 134 -3.41 7.80 -18.03
N ILE A 135 -2.36 8.60 -17.87
CA ILE A 135 -1.69 9.31 -18.97
C ILE A 135 -0.86 8.35 -19.81
N ILE A 136 -0.11 7.43 -19.19
CA ILE A 136 0.71 6.42 -19.91
C ILE A 136 -0.17 5.46 -20.71
N VAL A 137 -1.26 4.96 -20.13
CA VAL A 137 -2.24 4.09 -20.83
C VAL A 137 -2.92 4.85 -21.96
N MET A 138 -3.30 6.12 -21.73
CA MET A 138 -3.88 6.97 -22.78
C MET A 138 -2.88 7.25 -23.91
N TYR A 139 -1.59 7.49 -23.61
CA TYR A 139 -0.55 7.60 -24.63
C TYR A 139 -0.33 6.28 -25.38
N LEU A 140 -0.32 5.14 -24.70
CA LEU A 140 -0.21 3.82 -25.35
C LEU A 140 -1.40 3.49 -26.26
N GLN A 141 -2.61 3.92 -25.88
CA GLN A 141 -3.83 3.79 -26.70
C GLN A 141 -3.83 4.76 -27.89
N VAL A 142 -3.35 6.00 -27.72
CA VAL A 142 -3.21 7.00 -28.79
C VAL A 142 -2.11 6.62 -29.79
N LEU A 143 -1.08 5.87 -29.36
CA LEU A 143 0.02 5.40 -30.20
C LEU A 143 -0.26 4.04 -30.88
N GLU A 144 -1.51 3.53 -30.84
CA GLU A 144 -1.95 2.25 -31.46
C GLU A 144 -1.10 1.01 -31.09
N CYS A 145 -0.40 1.06 -29.95
CA CYS A 145 0.55 0.03 -29.52
C CYS A 145 -0.08 -0.98 -28.54
N GLU A 146 -1.38 -1.27 -28.64
CA GLU A 146 -2.09 -2.19 -27.73
C GLU A 146 -1.55 -3.64 -27.74
N ARG A 147 -0.80 -4.03 -28.78
CA ARG A 147 -0.36 -5.43 -28.98
C ARG A 147 1.01 -5.78 -28.37
N ASN A 148 1.79 -4.81 -27.89
CA ASN A 148 3.15 -5.08 -27.45
C ASN A 148 3.24 -5.20 -25.91
N GLN A 149 2.89 -6.38 -25.38
CA GLN A 149 2.87 -6.68 -23.94
C GLN A 149 4.21 -6.38 -23.25
N THR A 150 5.33 -6.50 -23.96
CA THR A 150 6.67 -6.23 -23.44
C THR A 150 6.85 -4.77 -23.05
N LEU A 151 6.36 -3.82 -23.86
CA LEU A 151 6.47 -2.39 -23.58
C LEU A 151 5.60 -1.95 -22.41
N VAL A 152 4.40 -2.55 -22.28
CA VAL A 152 3.51 -2.32 -21.13
C VAL A 152 4.16 -2.82 -19.85
N GLN A 153 4.83 -3.98 -19.89
CA GLN A 153 5.57 -4.53 -18.75
C GLN A 153 6.82 -3.73 -18.40
N THR A 154 7.58 -3.23 -19.39
CA THR A 154 8.76 -2.37 -19.13
C THR A 154 8.39 -0.96 -18.69
N ALA A 155 7.23 -0.42 -19.09
CA ALA A 155 6.72 0.84 -18.56
C ALA A 155 6.15 0.67 -17.13
N TRP A 156 5.74 -0.55 -16.78
CA TRP A 156 5.23 -0.91 -15.46
C TRP A 156 6.35 -1.12 -14.43
N VAL A 157 7.52 -1.58 -14.86
CA VAL A 157 8.70 -1.81 -14.02
C VAL A 157 9.76 -0.80 -14.42
N VAL A 158 9.96 0.26 -13.62
CA VAL A 158 11.10 1.17 -13.80
C VAL A 158 12.37 0.32 -13.78
N PRO A 159 13.11 0.19 -14.90
CA PRO A 159 14.37 -0.53 -14.88
C PRO A 159 15.34 0.36 -14.12
N ASP A 160 15.72 -0.07 -12.91
CA ASP A 160 16.90 0.47 -12.25
C ASP A 160 18.07 0.34 -13.23
N GLY A 161 18.62 1.49 -13.59
CA GLY A 161 19.77 1.59 -14.45
C GLY A 161 20.92 0.78 -13.86
N LYS A 162 21.47 -0.12 -14.68
CA LYS A 162 22.85 -0.56 -14.51
C LYS A 162 23.61 -0.16 -15.77
N SER A 163 24.63 0.64 -15.49
CA SER A 163 25.70 1.14 -16.33
C SER A 163 26.33 0.10 -17.25
#